data_AF-A0A917HDH9-F1
#
_entry.id   AF-A0A917HDH9-F1
#
_cell.length_a   1.000
_cell.length_b   1.000
_cell.length_c   1.000
_cell.angle_alpha   90.00
_cell.angle_beta   90.00
_cell.angle_gamma   90.00
#
_symmetry.space_group_name_H-M   'P 1'
#
loop_
_entity.id
_entity.type
_entity.pdbx_description
1 polymer ?
#
loop_
_entity_poly.entity_id
_entity_poly.type
_entity_poly.pdbx_seq_one_letter_code
_entity_poly.pdbx_strand_id
1 'polypeptide(L)'
;MHRKSGLASEDIILKREMDGLITQMHSAGIPYAEAIRQFKKRYILEVLAHHKGNQCKAAEELGMHRNTLSRTLAELDLDTAAIRNGMRRPPSSERLRVQSIASAR
;
A
#
# COMPACT_ATOMS: atom_id res chain seq x y z
N MET A 1 13.06 30.00 -18.42
CA MET A 1 13.34 29.94 -16.96
C MET A 1 12.09 29.43 -16.26
N HIS A 2 12.24 28.73 -15.12
CA HIS A 2 11.23 28.20 -14.19
C HIS A 2 11.10 26.67 -14.12
N ARG A 3 11.31 26.18 -12.88
CA ARG A 3 11.04 24.86 -12.28
C ARG A 3 12.14 23.79 -12.42
N LYS A 4 13.27 24.00 -11.75
CA LYS A 4 14.14 22.89 -11.26
C LYS A 4 14.28 22.82 -9.73
N SER A 5 13.66 23.75 -8.98
CA SER A 5 13.82 23.84 -7.51
C SER A 5 12.90 22.91 -6.69
N GLY A 6 11.86 22.31 -7.29
CA GLY A 6 10.87 21.48 -6.56
C GLY A 6 11.34 20.06 -6.23
N LEU A 7 12.15 19.45 -7.10
CA LEU A 7 12.64 18.07 -6.94
C LEU A 7 13.59 17.95 -5.73
N ALA A 8 14.46 18.94 -5.52
CA ALA A 8 15.38 18.95 -4.38
C ALA A 8 14.63 19.07 -3.03
N SER A 9 13.51 19.79 -2.99
CA SER A 9 12.69 19.89 -1.78
C SER A 9 11.96 18.58 -1.45
N GLU A 10 11.47 17.86 -2.46
CA GLU A 10 10.82 16.55 -2.27
C GLU A 10 11.82 15.51 -1.74
N ASP A 11 13.02 15.45 -2.32
CA ASP A 11 14.09 14.56 -1.85
C ASP A 11 14.49 14.85 -0.40
N ILE A 12 14.56 16.13 0.00
CA ILE A 12 14.89 16.54 1.37
C ILE A 12 13.79 16.12 2.34
N ILE A 13 12.52 16.26 1.97
CA ILE A 13 11.37 15.87 2.81
C ILE A 13 11.38 14.35 3.01
N LEU A 14 11.49 13.57 1.92
CA LEU A 14 11.54 12.12 1.97
C LEU A 14 12.71 11.62 2.82
N LYS A 15 13.90 12.20 2.64
CA LYS A 15 15.07 11.86 3.45
C LYS A 15 14.78 12.09 4.94
N ARG A 16 14.20 13.23 5.29
CA ARG A 16 13.90 13.57 6.70
C ARG A 16 12.89 12.61 7.32
N GLU A 17 11.84 12.27 6.59
CA GLU A 17 10.82 11.31 7.05
C GLU A 17 11.41 9.91 7.23
N MET A 18 12.25 9.47 6.29
CA MET A 18 12.96 8.19 6.39
C MET A 18 13.96 8.15 7.55
N ASP A 19 14.76 9.19 7.74
CA ASP A 19 15.73 9.28 8.85
C ASP A 19 15.01 9.20 10.21
N GLY A 20 13.85 9.85 10.34
CA GLY A 20 13.00 9.78 11.53
C GLY A 20 12.48 8.36 11.79
N LEU A 21 11.95 7.70 10.76
CA LEU A 21 11.46 6.33 10.86
C LEU A 21 12.60 5.35 11.22
N ILE A 22 13.74 5.45 10.56
CA ILE A 22 14.91 4.60 10.81
C ILE A 22 15.38 4.77 12.26
N THR A 23 15.46 6.01 12.74
CA THR A 23 15.83 6.30 14.14
C THR A 23 14.86 5.64 15.11
N GLN A 24 13.55 5.77 14.88
CA GLN A 24 12.53 5.14 15.72
C GLN A 24 12.64 3.61 15.73
N MET A 25 12.81 2.98 14.56
CA MET A 25 12.94 1.53 14.44
C MET A 25 14.20 1.02 15.15
N HIS A 26 15.32 1.73 15.00
CA HIS A 26 16.58 1.40 15.66
C HIS A 26 16.48 1.56 17.18
N SER A 27 15.91 2.68 17.67
CA SER A 27 15.69 2.91 19.09
C SER A 27 14.71 1.90 19.72
N ALA A 28 13.75 1.39 18.95
CA ALA A 28 12.85 0.31 19.38
C ALA A 28 13.50 -1.08 19.35
N GLY A 29 14.77 -1.20 18.94
CA GLY A 29 15.50 -2.47 18.87
C GLY A 29 15.01 -3.39 17.75
N ILE A 30 14.38 -2.84 16.70
CA ILE A 30 13.88 -3.65 15.57
C ILE A 30 15.10 -4.14 14.77
N PRO A 31 15.25 -5.47 14.59
CA PRO A 31 16.34 -6.01 13.77
C PRO A 31 16.22 -5.56 12.32
N TYR A 32 17.36 -5.40 11.64
CA TYR A 32 17.41 -5.00 10.23
C TYR A 32 16.50 -5.84 9.33
N ALA A 33 16.51 -7.18 9.51
CA ALA A 33 15.67 -8.08 8.74
C ALA A 33 14.17 -7.77 8.90
N GLU A 34 13.72 -7.46 10.12
CA GLU A 34 12.33 -7.09 10.38
C GLU A 34 12.02 -5.70 9.82
N ALA A 35 12.95 -4.75 9.88
CA ALA A 35 12.76 -3.43 9.30
C ALA A 35 12.54 -3.48 7.78
N ILE A 36 13.37 -4.25 7.08
CA ILE A 36 13.20 -4.50 5.64
C ILE A 36 11.89 -5.24 5.37
N ARG A 37 11.52 -6.21 6.21
CA ARG A 37 10.24 -6.93 6.07
C ARG A 37 9.04 -5.99 6.18
N GLN A 38 9.04 -5.08 7.16
CA GLN A 38 7.98 -4.09 7.37
C GLN A 38 7.88 -3.09 6.21
N PHE A 39 9.02 -2.59 5.72
CA PHE A 39 9.05 -1.71 4.54
C PHE A 39 8.48 -2.42 3.32
N LYS A 40 8.98 -3.63 3.02
CA LYS A 40 8.52 -4.45 1.88
C LYS A 40 7.02 -4.69 1.96
N LYS A 41 6.51 -5.02 3.15
CA LYS A 41 5.08 -5.22 3.42
C LYS A 41 4.25 -3.96 3.11
N ARG A 42 4.65 -2.81 3.65
CA ARG A 42 3.95 -1.52 3.44
C ARG A 42 3.96 -1.10 1.98
N TYR A 43 5.10 -1.20 1.31
CA TYR A 43 5.24 -0.77 -0.09
C TYR A 43 4.40 -1.63 -1.05
N ILE A 44 4.44 -2.96 -0.89
CA ILE A 44 3.63 -3.86 -1.72
C ILE A 44 2.13 -3.63 -1.51
N LEU A 45 1.70 -3.38 -0.27
CA LEU A 45 0.30 -3.05 0.03
C LEU A 45 -0.15 -1.77 -0.65
N GLU A 46 0.69 -0.73 -0.67
CA GLU A 46 0.40 0.54 -1.35
C GLU A 46 0.18 0.33 -2.86
N VAL A 47 1.10 -0.39 -3.51
CA VAL A 47 0.97 -0.70 -4.96
C VAL A 47 -0.25 -1.58 -5.24
N LEU A 48 -0.55 -2.55 -4.37
CA LEU A 48 -1.78 -3.34 -4.50
C LEU A 48 -3.04 -2.49 -4.34
N ALA A 49 -3.07 -1.55 -3.39
CA ALA A 49 -4.19 -0.64 -3.19
C ALA A 49 -4.39 0.26 -4.42
N HIS A 50 -3.31 0.82 -4.97
CA HIS A 50 -3.31 1.60 -6.21
C HIS A 50 -3.95 0.83 -7.38
N HIS A 51 -3.61 -0.46 -7.53
CA HIS A 51 -4.18 -1.35 -8.55
C HIS A 51 -5.47 -2.07 -8.15
N LYS A 52 -6.12 -1.64 -7.07
CA LYS A 52 -7.39 -2.20 -6.57
C LYS A 52 -7.34 -3.72 -6.29
N GLY A 53 -6.19 -4.20 -5.83
CA GLY A 53 -5.92 -5.62 -5.58
C GLY A 53 -5.60 -6.44 -6.83
N ASN A 54 -5.42 -5.82 -8.00
CA ASN A 54 -5.00 -6.53 -9.21
C ASN A 54 -3.51 -6.90 -9.15
N GLN A 55 -3.22 -8.14 -8.78
CA GLN A 55 -1.85 -8.64 -8.62
C GLN A 55 -1.04 -8.65 -9.93
N CYS A 56 -1.66 -8.81 -11.10
CA CYS A 56 -0.91 -8.77 -12.37
C CYS A 56 -0.33 -7.38 -12.61
N LYS A 57 -1.17 -6.34 -12.46
CA LYS A 57 -0.76 -4.94 -12.66
C LYS A 57 0.19 -4.47 -11.56
N ALA A 58 -0.07 -4.87 -10.32
CA ALA A 58 0.85 -4.57 -9.22
C ALA A 58 2.22 -5.23 -9.42
N ALA A 59 2.27 -6.47 -9.89
CA ALA A 59 3.53 -7.15 -10.18
C ALA A 59 4.31 -6.45 -11.32
N GLU A 60 3.60 -6.01 -12.36
CA GLU A 60 4.18 -5.23 -13.46
C GLU A 60 4.80 -3.91 -12.98
N GLU A 61 4.08 -3.13 -12.15
CA GLU A 61 4.61 -1.89 -11.55
C GLU A 61 5.78 -2.14 -10.60
N LEU A 62 5.70 -3.22 -9.81
CA LEU A 62 6.78 -3.65 -8.92
C LEU A 62 7.99 -4.23 -9.68
N GLY A 63 7.93 -4.38 -11.01
CA GLY A 63 9.01 -4.93 -11.82
C GLY A 63 9.31 -6.41 -11.53
N MET A 64 8.30 -7.19 -11.14
CA MET A 64 8.47 -8.60 -10.79
C MET A 64 7.41 -9.50 -11.44
N HIS A 65 7.71 -10.79 -11.55
CA HIS A 65 6.73 -11.75 -12.03
C HIS A 65 5.58 -11.92 -11.02
N ARG A 66 4.33 -12.07 -11.49
CA ARG A 66 3.15 -12.29 -10.62
C ARG A 66 3.34 -13.43 -9.61
N ASN A 67 3.95 -14.54 -10.02
CA ASN A 67 4.18 -15.67 -9.11
C ASN A 67 5.15 -15.30 -7.98
N THR A 68 6.15 -14.48 -8.26
CA THR A 68 7.07 -13.93 -7.25
C THR A 68 6.33 -13.03 -6.28
N LEU A 69 5.43 -12.18 -6.78
CA LEU A 69 4.56 -11.38 -5.93
C LEU A 69 3.66 -12.27 -5.07
N SER A 70 3.00 -13.27 -5.65
CA SER A 70 2.13 -14.19 -4.90
C SER A 70 2.87 -14.94 -3.80
N ARG A 71 4.11 -15.40 -4.03
CA ARG A 71 4.95 -16.04 -3.01
C ARG A 71 5.36 -15.04 -1.93
N THR A 72 5.79 -13.85 -2.34
CA THR A 72 6.15 -12.75 -1.43
C THR A 72 4.99 -12.38 -0.51
N LEU A 73 3.75 -12.35 -1.03
CA LEU A 73 2.57 -12.08 -0.21
C LEU A 73 2.31 -13.17 0.83
N ALA A 74 2.52 -14.43 0.47
CA ALA A 74 2.41 -15.55 1.41
C ALA A 74 3.51 -15.49 2.49
N GLU A 75 4.76 -15.18 2.11
CA GLU A 75 5.89 -15.03 3.05
C GLU A 75 5.72 -13.86 4.03
N LEU A 76 4.93 -12.84 3.66
CA LEU A 76 4.67 -11.64 4.47
C LEU A 76 3.35 -11.72 5.26
N ASP A 77 2.68 -12.88 5.23
CA ASP A 77 1.36 -13.11 5.82
C ASP A 77 0.35 -12.02 5.43
N LEU A 78 0.32 -11.70 4.12
CA LEU A 78 -0.54 -10.66 3.57
C LEU A 78 -1.81 -11.24 2.97
N ASP A 79 -2.94 -11.02 3.64
CA ASP A 79 -4.25 -11.35 3.10
C ASP A 79 -4.73 -10.30 2.08
N THR A 80 -4.58 -10.61 0.80
CA THR A 80 -5.10 -9.77 -0.29
C THR A 80 -6.62 -9.77 -0.40
N ALA A 81 -7.32 -10.70 0.26
CA ALA A 81 -8.79 -10.73 0.27
C ALA A 81 -9.36 -9.51 0.99
N ALA A 82 -8.72 -9.03 2.07
CA ALA A 82 -9.12 -7.81 2.77
C ALA A 82 -9.09 -6.57 1.85
N ILE A 83 -8.04 -6.41 1.06
CA ILE A 83 -7.91 -5.33 0.06
C ILE A 83 -9.05 -5.40 -0.96
N ARG A 84 -9.35 -6.60 -1.46
CA ARG A 84 -10.43 -6.81 -2.42
C ARG A 84 -11.82 -6.61 -1.79
N ASN A 85 -12.02 -6.99 -0.54
CA ASN A 85 -13.30 -6.92 0.16
C ASN A 85 -13.68 -5.49 0.51
N GLY A 86 -12.71 -4.65 0.93
CA GLY A 86 -12.93 -3.21 1.12
C GLY A 86 -13.32 -2.47 -0.17
N MET A 87 -13.07 -3.07 -1.34
CA MET A 87 -13.39 -2.52 -2.66
C MET A 87 -14.51 -3.27 -3.39
N ARG A 88 -15.08 -4.33 -2.82
CA ARG A 88 -16.23 -5.02 -3.41
C ARG A 88 -17.42 -4.08 -3.35
N ARG A 89 -17.97 -3.78 -4.53
CA ARG A 89 -19.25 -3.07 -4.68
C ARG A 89 -20.30 -3.82 -3.85
N PRO A 90 -21.10 -3.15 -3.00
CA PRO A 90 -22.15 -3.82 -2.24
C PRO A 90 -23.06 -4.64 -3.17
N PRO A 91 -23.49 -5.84 -2.75
CA PRO A 91 -24.52 -6.60 -3.46
C PRO A 91 -25.72 -5.70 -3.79
N SER A 92 -26.39 -5.96 -4.90
CA SER A 92 -27.50 -5.12 -5.39
C SER A 92 -28.60 -4.91 -4.33
N SER A 93 -28.83 -5.93 -3.49
CA SER A 93 -29.75 -5.90 -2.35
C SER A 93 -29.39 -4.86 -1.29
N GLU A 94 -28.08 -4.63 -1.06
CA GLU A 94 -27.59 -3.63 -0.10
C GLU A 94 -27.65 -2.21 -0.67
N ARG A 95 -27.49 -2.05 -1.99
CA ARG A 95 -27.63 -0.74 -2.66
C ARG A 95 -29.04 -0.17 -2.52
N LEU A 96 -30.06 -1.01 -2.63
CA LEU A 96 -31.46 -0.60 -2.44
C LEU A 96 -31.72 -0.10 -1.02
N ARG A 97 -31.02 -0.67 -0.02
CA ARG A 97 -31.14 -0.31 1.39
C ARG A 97 -30.44 1.01 1.74
N VAL A 98 -29.31 1.31 1.11
CA VAL A 98 -28.59 2.58 1.31
C VAL A 98 -29.34 3.75 0.66
N GLN A 99 -30.00 3.53 -0.48
CA GLN A 99 -30.79 4.55 -1.18
C GLN A 99 -32.07 4.92 -0.43
N SER A 100 -32.74 3.95 0.22
CA SER A 100 -33.95 4.24 1.02
C SER A 100 -33.66 5.05 2.29
N ILE A 101 -32.49 4.86 2.91
CA ILE A 101 -32.05 5.60 4.09
C ILE A 101 -31.65 7.04 3.72
N ALA A 102 -30.99 7.22 2.57
CA ALA A 102 -30.57 8.55 2.11
C ALA A 102 -31.74 9.43 1.60
N SER A 103 -32.82 8.83 1.12
CA SER A 103 -34.01 9.56 0.65
C SER A 103 -35.02 9.91 1.75
N ALA A 104 -34.84 9.41 2.97
CA ALA A 104 -35.74 9.63 4.11
C ALA A 104 -35.27 10.75 5.06
N ARG A 105 -34.38 11.63 4.60
CA ARG A 105 -33.86 12.79 5.31
C ARG A 105 -34.21 14.09 4.60
#